data_AF-A0AAW4RH10-F1
#
_entry.id   AF-A0AAW4RH10-F1
#
_cell.length_a   1.000
_cell.length_b   1.000
_cell.length_c   1.000
_cell.angle_alpha   90.00
_cell.angle_beta   90.00
_cell.angle_gamma   90.00
#
_symmetry.space_group_name_H-M   'P 1'
#
loop_
_entity.id
_entity.type
_entity.pdbx_description
1 polymer ?
#
loop_
_entity_poly.entity_id
_entity_poly.type
_entity_poly.pdbx_seq_one_letter_code
_entity_poly.pdbx_strand_id
1 'polypeptide(L)'
;MGCLDDEDEPLPRFHEEIDAHELVTALTGLALLGDDLAMQSQAFNLAMVDKFIMELEMNYLRSLFNDDLPREPGSALFLSAQTEMWIFAAYELMGFYPDITDGCKRAATF
;
A
#
# COMPACT_ATOMS: atom_id res chain seq x y z
N MET A 1 22.33 -28.67 12.62
CA MET A 1 21.57 -27.43 12.89
C MET A 1 22.02 -26.47 11.82
N GLY A 2 21.25 -26.34 10.74
CA GLY A 2 21.65 -25.61 9.54
C GLY A 2 21.03 -24.22 9.48
N CYS A 3 21.78 -23.33 8.81
CA CYS A 3 21.35 -22.09 8.16
C CYS A 3 21.05 -20.89 9.08
N LEU A 4 22.11 -20.18 9.48
CA LEU A 4 22.10 -18.73 9.70
C LEU A 4 23.15 -18.16 8.73
N ASP A 5 22.82 -18.14 7.43
CA ASP A 5 23.64 -17.53 6.37
C ASP A 5 22.81 -16.43 5.66
N ASP A 6 22.18 -15.54 6.45
CA ASP A 6 21.46 -14.36 5.93
C ASP A 6 21.95 -13.06 6.63
N GLU A 7 23.25 -12.95 6.93
CA GLU A 7 23.85 -11.76 7.57
C GLU A 7 24.05 -10.56 6.60
N ASP A 8 23.69 -10.72 5.32
CA ASP A 8 23.85 -9.70 4.26
C ASP A 8 22.50 -9.20 3.69
N GLU A 9 21.36 -9.53 4.32
CA GLU A 9 20.07 -8.97 3.87
C GLU A 9 19.95 -7.51 4.35
N PRO A 10 19.79 -6.53 3.45
CA PRO A 10 19.65 -5.13 3.86
C PRO A 10 18.46 -5.00 4.80
N LEU A 11 18.70 -4.37 5.96
CA LEU A 11 17.66 -4.13 6.95
C LEU A 11 16.48 -3.38 6.29
N PRO A 12 15.23 -3.69 6.69
CA PRO A 12 14.06 -2.95 6.24
C PRO A 12 14.25 -1.45 6.52
N ARG A 13 13.92 -0.60 5.53
CA ARG A 13 13.93 0.85 5.67
C ARG A 13 12.96 1.31 6.75
N PHE A 14 13.27 2.46 7.37
CA PHE A 14 12.35 3.07 8.33
C PHE A 14 11.14 3.65 7.59
N HIS A 15 9.96 3.60 8.22
CA HIS A 15 8.75 4.12 7.59
C HIS A 15 8.82 5.62 7.28
N GLU A 16 9.59 6.40 8.05
CA GLU A 16 9.83 7.83 7.80
C GLU A 16 10.60 8.08 6.50
N GLU A 17 11.38 7.10 6.05
CA GLU A 17 12.18 7.20 4.83
C GLU A 17 11.35 6.92 3.58
N ILE A 18 10.23 6.19 3.71
CA ILE A 18 9.38 5.78 2.60
C ILE A 18 8.43 6.93 2.24
N ASP A 19 8.56 7.48 1.06
CA ASP A 19 7.67 8.55 0.60
C ASP A 19 6.46 7.99 -0.16
N ALA A 20 5.31 8.65 -0.06
CA ALA A 20 4.08 8.24 -0.73
C ALA A 20 4.25 8.13 -2.26
N HIS A 21 5.10 8.97 -2.86
CA HIS A 21 5.33 8.89 -4.31
C HIS A 21 6.03 7.59 -4.74
N GLU A 22 6.72 6.87 -3.85
CA GLU A 22 7.38 5.61 -4.18
C GLU A 22 6.34 4.56 -4.61
N LEU A 23 5.24 4.44 -3.86
CA LEU A 23 4.14 3.54 -4.19
C LEU A 23 3.38 4.00 -5.43
N VAL A 24 3.16 5.31 -5.62
CA VAL A 24 2.57 5.85 -6.86
C VAL A 24 3.44 5.49 -8.07
N THR A 25 4.75 5.67 -7.96
CA THR A 25 5.70 5.39 -9.04
C THR A 25 5.71 3.90 -9.36
N ALA A 26 5.72 3.05 -8.34
CA ALA A 26 5.64 1.60 -8.49
C ALA A 26 4.34 1.21 -9.22
N LEU A 27 3.19 1.68 -8.73
CA LEU A 27 1.87 1.38 -9.32
C LEU A 27 1.73 1.90 -10.75
N THR A 28 2.16 3.14 -11.02
CA THR A 28 2.13 3.74 -12.35
C THR A 28 3.08 3.03 -13.33
N GLY A 29 4.14 2.41 -12.80
CA GLY A 29 5.09 1.61 -13.57
C GLY A 29 4.57 0.23 -13.99
N LEU A 30 3.45 -0.26 -13.42
CA LEU A 30 2.78 -1.45 -13.95
C LEU A 30 2.16 -1.11 -15.31
N ALA A 31 2.57 -1.84 -16.34
CA ALA A 31 2.03 -1.71 -17.69
C ALA A 31 0.50 -1.76 -17.63
N LEU A 32 -0.16 -0.68 -18.08
CA LEU A 32 -1.62 -0.38 -18.06
C LEU A 32 -2.10 0.61 -16.98
N LEU A 33 -1.46 0.73 -15.82
CA LEU A 33 -1.92 1.71 -14.80
C LEU A 33 -1.59 3.16 -15.19
N GLY A 34 -0.52 3.35 -15.97
CA GLY A 34 -0.06 4.66 -16.41
C GLY A 34 -0.83 5.28 -17.58
N ASP A 35 -1.71 4.55 -18.27
CA ASP A 35 -2.36 5.05 -19.50
C ASP A 35 -3.72 5.72 -19.24
N ASP A 36 -4.36 5.46 -18.10
CA ASP A 36 -5.64 6.06 -17.72
C ASP A 36 -5.47 7.07 -16.57
N LEU A 37 -5.88 8.33 -16.81
CA LEU A 37 -5.84 9.40 -15.82
C LEU A 37 -6.68 9.08 -14.57
N ALA A 38 -7.78 8.36 -14.72
CA ALA A 38 -8.61 7.92 -13.60
C ALA A 38 -7.87 6.89 -12.73
N MET A 39 -7.16 5.94 -13.35
CA MET A 39 -6.34 4.96 -12.62
C MET A 39 -5.13 5.61 -11.94
N GLN A 40 -4.47 6.57 -12.58
CA GLN A 40 -3.39 7.33 -11.94
C GLN A 40 -3.87 8.08 -10.69
N SER A 41 -5.06 8.70 -10.76
CA SER A 41 -5.68 9.37 -9.61
C SER A 41 -6.03 8.39 -8.49
N GLN A 42 -6.54 7.20 -8.83
CA GLN A 42 -6.81 6.14 -7.84
C GLN A 42 -5.52 5.61 -7.20
N ALA A 43 -4.46 5.38 -7.99
CA ALA A 43 -3.16 4.97 -7.49
C ALA A 43 -2.54 6.03 -6.56
N PHE A 44 -2.69 7.32 -6.88
CA PHE A 44 -2.26 8.41 -6.01
C PHE A 44 -3.00 8.41 -4.66
N ASN A 45 -4.33 8.31 -4.68
CA ASN A 45 -5.13 8.26 -3.46
C ASN A 45 -4.79 7.03 -2.61
N LEU A 46 -4.60 5.87 -3.25
CA LEU A 46 -4.21 4.64 -2.56
C LEU A 46 -2.85 4.78 -1.87
N ALA A 47 -1.87 5.38 -2.55
CA ALA A 47 -0.54 5.60 -1.99
C ALA A 47 -0.50 6.64 -0.86
N MET A 48 -1.35 7.67 -0.94
CA MET A 48 -1.48 8.63 0.15
C MET A 48 -2.07 7.98 1.41
N VAL A 49 -3.09 7.13 1.24
CA VAL A 49 -3.71 6.38 2.34
C VAL A 49 -2.76 5.32 2.90
N ASP A 50 -1.97 4.66 2.06
CA ASP A 50 -0.92 3.71 2.46
C ASP A 50 0.06 4.35 3.45
N LYS A 51 0.64 5.50 3.07
CA LYS A 51 1.58 6.23 3.92
C LYS A 51 0.94 6.65 5.25
N PHE A 52 -0.31 7.10 5.22
CA PHE A 52 -1.07 7.47 6.41
C PHE A 52 -1.30 6.28 7.36
N ILE A 53 -1.70 5.13 6.83
CA ILE A 53 -1.87 3.89 7.62
C ILE A 53 -0.55 3.49 8.26
N MET A 54 0.55 3.50 7.50
CA MET A 54 1.85 3.10 7.98
C MET A 54 2.31 3.95 9.18
N GLU A 55 2.06 5.27 9.19
CA GLU A 55 2.34 6.12 10.35
C GLU A 55 1.48 5.75 11.57
N LEU A 56 0.20 5.44 11.38
CA LEU A 56 -0.69 5.00 12.45
C LEU A 56 -0.27 3.65 13.02
N GLU A 57 0.09 2.70 12.17
CA GLU A 57 0.59 1.37 12.57
C GLU A 57 1.85 1.50 13.42
N MET A 58 2.82 2.29 12.96
CA MET A 58 4.08 2.48 13.68
C MET A 58 3.87 3.20 15.02
N ASN A 59 2.99 4.20 15.09
CA ASN A 59 2.64 4.86 16.34
C ASN A 59 1.91 3.91 17.30
N TYR A 60 0.99 3.11 16.79
CA TYR A 60 0.28 2.10 17.58
C TYR A 60 1.25 1.05 18.14
N LEU A 61 2.15 0.52 17.31
CA LEU A 61 3.19 -0.42 17.73
C LEU A 61 4.12 0.19 18.79
N ARG A 62 4.59 1.43 18.59
CA ARG A 62 5.39 2.16 19.59
C ARG A 62 4.66 2.30 20.93
N SER A 63 3.35 2.53 20.91
CA SER A 63 2.53 2.61 22.12
C SER A 63 2.29 1.26 22.81
N LEU A 64 2.43 0.15 22.07
CA LEU A 64 2.28 -1.19 22.62
C LEU A 64 3.56 -1.65 23.34
N PHE A 65 4.73 -1.27 22.83
CA PHE A 65 6.03 -1.62 23.41
C PHE A 65 6.49 -0.68 24.52
N ASN A 66 6.03 0.58 24.52
CA ASN A 66 6.36 1.55 25.56
C ASN A 66 5.17 1.74 26.51
N ASP A 67 5.22 1.12 27.68
CA ASP A 67 4.15 1.22 28.70
C ASP A 67 3.93 2.66 29.23
N ASP A 68 4.89 3.56 29.01
CA ASP A 68 4.81 4.97 29.38
C ASP A 68 4.01 5.84 28.39
N LEU A 69 3.71 5.33 27.18
CA LEU A 69 2.92 6.08 26.19
C LEU A 69 1.41 5.89 26.43
N PRO A 70 0.63 6.99 26.53
CA PRO A 70 -0.81 6.89 26.59
C PRO A 70 -1.34 6.19 25.33
N ARG A 71 -2.03 5.06 25.49
CA ARG A 71 -2.75 4.43 24.37
C ARG A 71 -3.96 5.27 24.04
N GLU A 72 -4.02 5.80 22.83
CA GLU A 72 -5.22 6.49 22.38
C GLU A 72 -6.39 5.50 22.29
N PRO A 73 -7.49 5.73 23.04
CA PRO A 73 -8.66 4.86 22.99
C PRO A 73 -9.22 4.81 21.56
N GLY A 74 -9.43 3.60 21.04
CA GLY A 74 -10.00 3.41 19.70
C GLY A 74 -9.00 3.50 18.54
N SER A 75 -7.72 3.79 18.79
CA SER A 75 -6.66 3.78 17.78
C SER A 75 -6.60 2.45 17.01
N ALA A 76 -6.67 1.31 17.71
CA ALA A 76 -6.69 -0.02 17.09
C ALA A 76 -7.91 -0.25 16.19
N LEU A 77 -9.09 0.23 16.60
CA LEU A 77 -10.32 0.08 15.83
C LEU A 77 -10.29 0.96 14.57
N PHE A 78 -9.83 2.21 14.72
CA PHE A 78 -9.65 3.12 13.60
C PHE A 78 -8.62 2.61 12.60
N LEU A 79 -7.48 2.12 13.09
CA LEU A 79 -6.45 1.48 12.28
C LEU A 79 -7.00 0.30 11.49
N SER A 80 -7.72 -0.62 12.16
CA SER A 80 -8.37 -1.76 11.51
C SER A 80 -9.32 -1.32 10.39
N ALA A 81 -10.18 -0.32 10.66
CA ALA A 81 -11.11 0.19 9.67
C ALA A 81 -10.39 0.82 8.46
N GLN A 82 -9.29 1.53 8.71
CA GLN A 82 -8.52 2.18 7.65
C GLN A 82 -7.79 1.15 6.77
N THR A 83 -7.23 0.11 7.37
CA THR A 83 -6.60 -1.01 6.66
C THR A 83 -7.63 -1.80 5.85
N GLU A 84 -8.84 -2.04 6.38
CA GLU A 84 -9.92 -2.70 5.63
C GLU A 84 -10.35 -1.91 4.39
N MET A 85 -10.51 -0.59 4.51
CA MET A 85 -10.82 0.28 3.37
C MET A 85 -9.69 0.30 2.34
N TRP A 86 -8.44 0.30 2.78
CA TRP A 86 -7.29 0.26 1.88
C TRP A 86 -7.20 -1.04 1.10
N ILE A 87 -7.43 -2.19 1.75
CA ILE A 87 -7.48 -3.51 1.09
C ILE A 87 -8.56 -3.52 0.00
N PHE A 88 -9.73 -2.97 0.31
CA PHE A 88 -10.82 -2.88 -0.65
C PHE A 88 -10.45 -2.01 -1.87
N ALA A 89 -9.89 -0.82 -1.64
CA ALA A 89 -9.45 0.07 -2.71
C ALA A 89 -8.35 -0.56 -3.59
N ALA A 90 -7.38 -1.25 -2.98
CA ALA A 90 -6.34 -1.98 -3.72
C ALA A 90 -6.93 -3.12 -4.56
N TYR A 91 -7.91 -3.86 -4.02
CA TYR A 91 -8.61 -4.89 -4.77
C TYR A 91 -9.39 -4.33 -5.95
N GLU A 92 -10.09 -3.21 -5.80
CA GLU A 92 -10.80 -2.57 -6.92
C GLU A 92 -9.82 -2.10 -8.00
N LEU A 93 -8.68 -1.53 -7.62
CA LEU A 93 -7.63 -1.11 -8.54
C LEU A 93 -7.08 -2.30 -9.36
N MET A 94 -6.88 -3.46 -8.71
CA MET A 94 -6.48 -4.70 -9.39
C MET A 94 -7.63 -5.37 -10.16
N GLY A 95 -8.87 -5.22 -9.70
CA GLY A 95 -10.06 -5.82 -10.30
C GLY A 95 -10.50 -5.13 -11.59
N PHE A 96 -10.05 -3.90 -11.83
CA PHE A 96 -10.22 -3.20 -13.12
C PHE A 96 -9.27 -3.73 -14.21
N TYR A 97 -8.14 -4.34 -13.81
CA TYR A 97 -7.12 -4.86 -14.72
C TYR A 97 -7.63 -5.93 -15.72
N PRO A 98 -8.41 -6.95 -15.33
CA PRO A 98 -8.96 -7.93 -16.26
C PRO A 98 -9.90 -7.31 -17.31
N ASP A 99 -10.75 -6.35 -16.92
CA ASP A 99 -11.73 -5.74 -17.82
C ASP A 99 -11.06 -4.91 -18.93
N ILE A 100 -9.99 -4.18 -18.60
CA ILE A 100 -9.16 -3.48 -19.60
C ILE A 100 -8.49 -4.47 -20.56
N THR A 101 -7.94 -5.58 -20.06
CA THR A 101 -7.30 -6.57 -20.95
C THR A 101 -8.30 -7.23 -21.91
N ASP A 102 -9.56 -7.39 -21.50
CA ASP A 102 -10.61 -7.94 -22.37
C ASP A 102 -11.20 -6.90 -23.33
N GLY A 103 -11.21 -5.62 -22.96
CA GLY A 103 -11.50 -4.50 -23.86
C GLY A 103 -10.44 -4.35 -24.95
N CYS A 104 -9.15 -4.46 -24.59
CA CYS A 104 -8.03 -4.36 -25.53
C CYS A 104 -7.98 -5.56 -26.50
N LYS A 105 -8.31 -6.78 -26.03
CA LYS A 105 -8.49 -7.95 -26.92
C LYS A 105 -9.62 -7.77 -27.92
N ARG A 106 -10.75 -7.17 -27.51
CA ARG A 106 -11.88 -6.89 -28.40
C ARG A 106 -11.57 -5.82 -29.45
N ALA A 107 -10.78 -4.80 -29.10
CA ALA A 107 -10.37 -3.74 -30.04
C ALA A 107 -9.33 -4.22 -31.08
N ALA A 108 -8.50 -5.22 -30.75
CA ALA A 108 -7.48 -5.77 -31.65
C ALA A 108 -7.99 -6.87 -32.61
N THR A 109 -9.28 -7.20 -32.60
CA THR A 109 -9.89 -8.27 -33.43
C THR A 109 -10.74 -7.73 -34.60
N PHE A 110 -10.54 -6.48 -35.02
CA PHE A 110 -11.20 -5.89 -36.20
C PHE A 110 -10.21 -5.53 -37.30
#